data_AF-A0A8S1IWR4-F1
#
_entry.id   AF-A0A8S1IWR4-F1
#
_cell.length_a   1.000
_cell.length_b   1.000
_cell.length_c   1.000
_cell.angle_alpha   90.00
_cell.angle_beta   90.00
_cell.angle_gamma   90.00
#
_symmetry.space_group_name_H-M   'P 1'
#
loop_
_entity.id
_entity.type
_entity.pdbx_description
1 polymer ?
#
loop_
_entity_poly.entity_id
_entity_poly.type
_entity_poly.pdbx_seq_one_letter_code
_entity_poly.pdbx_strand_id
1 'polypeptide(L)'
;MQPGRFSCGGTDSAVPALHPRGQWLRTVRCPVTDRTMQARSTAQNASSSETLLRPRPSLMGNGGRNERARPPSDPQNGWNLDPSGNGSFHQIFRCDQDLAIREVTEAAADNLRRVLECNGDEAVAKAAVRSFTVRAGKQILEDCRPEVLLAILTGLSDVADAAGIGEWVVKEEGELLSLTVAQLTARRDVLSAQELVAAIGCFATLGSCAVMEKEGVRGISSALALWCVRLEVVLQELGPEEVCVLVSSLEKLEFRQCEDLLAAITAWLPSKVGALKHQDVAKLAWCLGRLHVQSPHMLLRAISRNAKARLQEFSPNEIRMLLWGLAEADFRCCPSLPVALAEEVVARFEAFGRIEVAAVTWSLARLAVHPGESYLGLVASSMKDSVNVLSPKLVSRFVWSLAMAGASNADLAEEMKALLMSNLPEYKPQEVASFLYSLSVMDALDTTTFEAAMAHMELAPVRSLNWRSRLHIYQAIVHLQLFSGNKSVTDCIPSSLAAACWEAWKKSEGRRRPLQAMSRLIRAAEKTGHKVTESTSVTKAMPFKVTCIETTDGQQVAVELITPRHCFANDRGRLTGPTEWFLRAVEAAGLPVLRLREEEWNNVPQKSHEAYLARKLASVVTSE
;
A
#
# COMPACT_ATOMS: atom_id res chain seq x y z
N MET A 1 -13.29 -18.74 -50.12
CA MET A 1 -12.34 -19.12 -51.20
C MET A 1 -11.35 -17.98 -51.36
N GLN A 2 -10.06 -18.30 -51.45
CA GLN A 2 -8.94 -17.34 -51.51
C GLN A 2 -9.08 -16.29 -52.62
N PRO A 3 -8.30 -15.20 -52.50
CA PRO A 3 -7.31 -14.99 -53.55
C PRO A 3 -5.92 -14.78 -52.98
N GLY A 4 -4.92 -15.36 -53.66
CA GLY A 4 -3.52 -15.19 -53.37
C GLY A 4 -2.75 -14.62 -54.56
N ARG A 5 -1.74 -13.83 -54.19
CA ARG A 5 -0.49 -13.45 -54.91
C ARG A 5 -0.53 -12.25 -55.87
N PHE A 6 0.32 -11.27 -55.59
CA PHE A 6 1.49 -10.77 -56.36
C PHE A 6 2.27 -9.81 -55.43
N SER A 7 3.43 -10.18 -54.87
CA SER A 7 4.83 -9.99 -55.30
C SER A 7 5.35 -8.54 -55.51
N CYS A 8 6.27 -8.16 -54.62
CA CYS A 8 7.59 -7.52 -54.83
C CYS A 8 7.74 -6.16 -55.58
N GLY A 9 8.44 -5.24 -54.90
CA GLY A 9 9.56 -4.49 -55.48
C GLY A 9 9.46 -2.96 -55.38
N GLY A 10 10.50 -2.32 -54.83
CA GLY A 10 10.70 -0.87 -54.98
C GLY A 10 11.35 -0.18 -53.80
N THR A 11 12.67 -0.30 -53.71
CA THR A 11 13.57 0.59 -52.95
C THR A 11 13.43 2.04 -53.40
N ASP A 12 13.52 3.01 -52.49
CA ASP A 12 14.40 4.16 -52.71
C ASP A 12 14.68 4.95 -51.41
N SER A 13 15.97 5.09 -51.18
CA SER A 13 16.64 5.88 -50.16
C SER A 13 16.69 7.36 -50.54
N ALA A 14 16.49 8.27 -49.59
CA ALA A 14 17.15 9.57 -49.60
C ALA A 14 17.18 10.20 -48.19
N VAL A 15 18.35 10.21 -47.59
CA VAL A 15 18.76 11.13 -46.52
C VAL A 15 19.31 12.40 -47.18
N PRO A 16 19.17 13.58 -46.56
CA PRO A 16 20.35 14.41 -46.39
C PRO A 16 20.55 14.90 -44.95
N ALA A 17 21.83 14.98 -44.60
CA ALA A 17 22.44 15.33 -43.33
C ALA A 17 22.32 16.82 -42.94
N LEU A 18 22.57 17.14 -41.65
CA LEU A 18 23.60 18.11 -41.18
C LEU A 18 23.53 18.32 -39.64
N HIS A 19 24.71 18.25 -38.99
CA HIS A 19 25.06 18.61 -37.59
C HIS A 19 24.94 20.14 -37.33
N PRO A 20 25.06 20.74 -36.08
CA PRO A 20 26.02 20.39 -35.01
C PRO A 20 25.65 20.65 -33.50
N ARG A 21 26.56 20.17 -32.64
CA ARG A 21 26.92 20.52 -31.23
C ARG A 21 26.23 21.69 -30.50
N GLY A 22 25.97 21.51 -29.20
CA GLY A 22 25.97 22.62 -28.22
C GLY A 22 25.24 22.36 -26.89
N GLN A 23 25.96 22.44 -25.77
CA GLN A 23 25.51 22.31 -24.37
C GLN A 23 24.40 23.31 -23.96
N TRP A 24 23.66 23.02 -22.88
CA TRP A 24 23.68 23.76 -21.60
C TRP A 24 22.51 23.34 -20.67
N LEU A 25 22.87 23.06 -19.42
CA LEU A 25 22.02 22.89 -18.25
C LEU A 25 21.11 24.11 -18.04
N ARG A 26 19.80 23.90 -17.84
CA ARG A 26 18.96 24.79 -17.03
C ARG A 26 17.99 23.99 -16.15
N THR A 27 18.33 24.01 -14.86
CA THR A 27 17.47 23.79 -13.70
C THR A 27 16.11 24.49 -13.85
N VAL A 28 15.02 23.72 -13.79
CA VAL A 28 13.67 24.25 -13.55
C VAL A 28 13.47 24.36 -12.04
N ARG A 29 13.47 25.60 -11.53
CA ARG A 29 13.09 25.93 -10.15
C ARG A 29 11.58 25.78 -10.00
N CYS A 30 11.17 25.10 -8.93
CA CYS A 30 9.79 25.03 -8.45
C CYS A 30 9.43 26.34 -7.72
N PRO A 31 8.23 26.91 -7.89
CA PRO A 31 7.84 28.13 -7.19
C PRO A 31 7.41 27.82 -5.74
N VAL A 32 8.17 28.33 -4.77
CA VAL A 32 7.76 28.45 -3.36
C VAL A 32 6.98 29.75 -3.24
N THR A 33 5.76 29.68 -2.74
CA THR A 33 4.93 30.83 -2.40
C THR A 33 5.45 31.50 -1.13
N ASP A 34 5.92 32.73 -1.26
CA ASP A 34 6.20 33.67 -0.17
C ASP A 34 4.92 34.03 0.59
N ARG A 35 4.97 33.93 1.94
CA ARG A 35 4.20 34.80 2.84
C ARG A 35 5.18 35.44 3.81
N THR A 36 5.23 36.77 3.72
CA THR A 36 6.10 37.70 4.42
C THR A 36 5.88 37.77 5.93
N MET A 37 7.00 38.00 6.60
CA MET A 37 7.21 38.41 7.99
C MET A 37 6.35 39.59 8.48
N GLN A 38 6.10 39.63 9.79
CA GLN A 38 6.32 40.84 10.57
C GLN A 38 7.28 40.55 11.74
N ALA A 39 8.35 41.33 11.77
CA ALA A 39 9.40 41.32 12.78
C ALA A 39 9.05 42.20 13.99
N ARG A 40 9.56 41.84 15.16
CA ARG A 40 10.07 42.81 16.14
C ARG A 40 11.39 42.32 16.70
N SER A 41 12.43 43.10 16.39
CA SER A 41 13.77 43.05 16.92
C SER A 41 13.82 43.56 18.36
N THR A 42 14.72 43.01 19.18
CA THR A 42 15.58 43.82 20.05
C THR A 42 16.90 43.06 20.23
N ALA A 43 17.98 43.73 19.84
CA ALA A 43 19.36 43.30 19.99
C ALA A 43 19.94 43.85 21.29
N GLN A 44 20.90 43.15 21.88
CA GLN A 44 22.05 43.80 22.54
C GLN A 44 23.27 42.86 22.66
N ASN A 45 24.42 43.48 22.41
CA ASN A 45 25.81 43.05 22.30
C ASN A 45 26.35 42.35 23.59
N ALA A 46 27.48 41.63 23.65
CA ALA A 46 28.82 42.03 23.19
C ALA A 46 29.87 40.88 23.18
N SER A 47 30.97 41.21 22.46
CA SER A 47 32.31 40.63 22.27
C SER A 47 33.01 40.03 23.52
N SER A 48 34.09 39.22 23.47
CA SER A 48 35.39 39.50 22.82
C SER A 48 36.37 38.30 22.79
N SER A 49 37.14 38.20 21.69
CA SER A 49 38.61 37.96 21.53
C SER A 49 39.35 36.69 22.01
N GLU A 50 39.90 35.99 20.99
CA GLU A 50 41.28 35.44 20.76
C GLU A 50 42.31 35.42 21.93
N THR A 51 43.20 34.42 22.10
CA THR A 51 44.46 34.26 21.31
C THR A 51 45.24 32.95 21.68
N LEU A 52 45.55 32.14 20.64
CA LEU A 52 46.80 31.41 20.28
C LEU A 52 47.95 31.10 21.31
N LEU A 53 48.38 29.81 21.38
CA LEU A 53 49.74 29.23 21.03
C LEU A 53 50.16 27.98 21.86
N ARG A 54 50.77 27.00 21.17
CA ARG A 54 51.39 25.72 21.63
C ARG A 54 52.83 25.95 22.20
N PRO A 55 53.75 24.95 22.44
CA PRO A 55 53.70 23.46 22.51
C PRO A 55 54.51 22.79 23.67
N ARG A 56 54.55 21.44 23.64
CA ARG A 56 55.29 20.39 24.45
C ARG A 56 56.75 20.70 24.88
N PRO A 57 57.32 19.88 25.79
CA PRO A 57 58.21 18.80 25.33
C PRO A 57 58.12 17.45 26.11
N SER A 58 58.71 16.43 25.49
CA SER A 58 58.90 15.02 25.91
C SER A 58 60.30 14.78 26.52
N LEU A 59 60.47 13.79 27.41
CA LEU A 59 61.77 13.16 27.72
C LEU A 59 61.61 11.68 28.17
N MET A 60 62.60 10.87 27.78
CA MET A 60 62.75 9.42 27.91
C MET A 60 63.22 8.94 29.30
N GLY A 61 63.17 7.62 29.56
CA GLY A 61 64.19 6.95 30.39
C GLY A 61 63.85 5.62 31.08
N ASN A 62 64.16 4.49 30.39
CA ASN A 62 64.70 3.20 30.87
C ASN A 62 64.33 2.52 32.21
N GLY A 63 63.91 1.24 32.10
CA GLY A 63 64.75 0.09 32.52
C GLY A 63 64.40 -0.68 33.81
N GLY A 64 64.29 -2.02 33.71
CA GLY A 64 64.58 -2.94 34.83
C GLY A 64 63.64 -4.15 35.04
N ARG A 65 64.17 -5.37 34.85
CA ARG A 65 63.55 -6.69 35.12
C ARG A 65 63.88 -7.20 36.54
N ASN A 66 63.24 -8.34 36.88
CA ASN A 66 63.57 -9.40 37.87
C ASN A 66 62.90 -9.25 39.25
N GLU A 67 62.55 -10.29 40.00
CA GLU A 67 62.25 -11.73 39.86
C GLU A 67 61.80 -12.17 41.28
N ARG A 68 60.90 -13.17 41.35
CA ARG A 68 60.62 -14.17 42.41
C ARG A 68 61.00 -13.91 43.88
N ALA A 69 60.02 -14.10 44.78
CA ALA A 69 60.16 -14.96 45.99
C ALA A 69 58.80 -15.27 46.68
N ARG A 70 58.62 -16.55 47.03
CA ARG A 70 57.70 -17.17 48.03
C ARG A 70 58.63 -18.01 48.96
N PRO A 71 58.21 -18.63 50.09
CA PRO A 71 57.11 -18.44 51.07
C PRO A 71 57.73 -18.42 52.53
N PRO A 72 57.13 -18.81 53.70
CA PRO A 72 56.44 -20.10 54.01
C PRO A 72 55.24 -20.11 55.02
N SER A 73 54.41 -21.17 54.89
CA SER A 73 53.58 -21.98 55.84
C SER A 73 53.14 -21.53 57.27
N ASP A 74 51.80 -21.56 57.49
CA ASP A 74 50.95 -22.17 58.57
C ASP A 74 51.25 -21.99 60.08
N PRO A 75 50.31 -22.31 61.03
CA PRO A 75 48.84 -22.11 61.08
C PRO A 75 48.39 -21.55 62.46
N GLN A 76 47.22 -20.89 62.59
CA GLN A 76 46.46 -20.91 63.87
C GLN A 76 45.04 -20.34 63.75
N ASN A 77 44.10 -21.13 64.25
CA ASN A 77 42.69 -20.78 64.48
C ASN A 77 42.55 -19.54 65.38
N GLY A 78 41.71 -18.61 64.95
CA GLY A 78 41.18 -17.54 65.77
C GLY A 78 39.93 -16.98 65.10
N TRP A 79 38.77 -17.44 65.54
CA TRP A 79 37.48 -16.87 65.16
C TRP A 79 37.47 -15.39 65.52
N ASN A 80 37.56 -14.52 64.51
CA ASN A 80 37.20 -13.11 64.63
C ASN A 80 36.17 -12.80 63.54
N LEU A 81 34.95 -12.54 63.99
CA LEU A 81 33.84 -12.02 63.20
C LEU A 81 34.24 -10.65 62.63
N ASP A 82 34.40 -10.57 61.31
CA ASP A 82 34.48 -9.31 60.58
C ASP A 82 33.12 -9.03 59.88
N PRO A 83 32.41 -7.94 60.22
CA PRO A 83 31.11 -7.59 59.66
C PRO A 83 31.25 -6.79 58.35
N SER A 84 32.00 -7.31 57.38
CA SER A 84 32.19 -6.67 56.07
C SER A 84 32.17 -7.67 54.90
N GLY A 85 31.30 -8.67 54.96
CA GLY A 85 31.00 -9.59 53.87
C GLY A 85 30.09 -8.96 52.79
N ASN A 86 30.63 -8.07 51.95
CA ASN A 86 29.93 -7.56 50.75
C ASN A 86 30.54 -8.04 49.42
N GLY A 87 31.43 -9.03 49.45
CA GLY A 87 32.11 -9.56 48.25
C GLY A 87 31.47 -10.83 47.64
N SER A 88 30.66 -11.59 48.38
CA SER A 88 30.28 -12.95 47.98
C SER A 88 28.83 -13.08 47.49
N PHE A 89 27.92 -12.24 47.96
CA PHE A 89 26.50 -12.32 47.56
C PHE A 89 26.27 -11.86 46.11
N HIS A 90 26.94 -10.80 45.65
CA HIS A 90 26.81 -10.34 44.27
C HIS A 90 27.47 -11.28 43.24
N GLN A 91 28.45 -12.08 43.62
CA GLN A 91 29.05 -13.09 42.73
C GLN A 91 28.23 -14.39 42.69
N ILE A 92 27.66 -14.82 43.82
CA ILE A 92 26.79 -16.01 43.89
C ILE A 92 25.48 -15.77 43.13
N PHE A 93 24.82 -14.62 43.32
CA PHE A 93 23.61 -14.27 42.56
C PHE A 93 23.86 -14.15 41.05
N ARG A 94 25.03 -13.64 40.63
CA ARG A 94 25.41 -13.60 39.20
C ARG A 94 25.61 -15.01 38.63
N CYS A 95 26.24 -15.89 39.40
CA CYS A 95 26.53 -17.27 38.96
C CYS A 95 25.26 -18.13 38.87
N ASP A 96 24.31 -17.93 39.78
CA ASP A 96 23.02 -18.63 39.79
C ASP A 96 22.09 -18.14 38.68
N GLN A 97 22.09 -16.82 38.40
CA GLN A 97 21.38 -16.27 37.24
C GLN A 97 21.99 -16.78 35.93
N ASP A 98 23.31 -16.76 35.75
CA ASP A 98 23.94 -17.28 34.53
C ASP A 98 23.68 -18.78 34.31
N LEU A 99 23.55 -19.57 35.38
CA LEU A 99 23.15 -20.98 35.31
C LEU A 99 21.68 -21.13 34.92
N ALA A 100 20.76 -20.43 35.58
CA ALA A 100 19.34 -20.44 35.24
C ALA A 100 19.09 -19.96 33.80
N ILE A 101 19.86 -18.96 33.34
CA ILE A 101 19.82 -18.47 31.96
C ILE A 101 20.25 -19.56 30.98
N ARG A 102 21.37 -20.24 31.25
CA ARG A 102 21.82 -21.37 30.42
C ARG A 102 20.80 -22.49 30.39
N GLU A 103 20.27 -22.89 31.54
CA GLU A 103 19.27 -23.97 31.61
C GLU A 103 17.98 -23.62 30.86
N VAL A 104 17.49 -22.38 30.99
CA VAL A 104 16.28 -21.92 30.30
C VAL A 104 16.52 -21.76 28.78
N THR A 105 17.67 -21.24 28.37
CA THR A 105 18.02 -21.08 26.94
C THR A 105 18.34 -22.41 26.25
N GLU A 106 19.04 -23.33 26.92
CA GLU A 106 19.27 -24.70 26.44
C GLU A 106 17.95 -25.47 26.35
N ALA A 107 17.07 -25.34 27.35
CA ALA A 107 15.75 -25.94 27.30
C ALA A 107 14.89 -25.39 26.15
N ALA A 108 14.94 -24.08 25.88
CA ALA A 108 14.27 -23.46 24.74
C ALA A 108 14.84 -23.97 23.41
N ALA A 109 16.17 -24.04 23.28
CA ALA A 109 16.83 -24.53 22.08
C ALA A 109 16.53 -26.01 21.80
N ASP A 110 16.53 -26.85 22.83
CA ASP A 110 16.18 -28.28 22.72
C ASP A 110 14.71 -28.48 22.36
N ASN A 111 13.81 -27.68 22.93
CA ASN A 111 12.40 -27.67 22.58
C ASN A 111 12.18 -27.28 21.12
N LEU A 112 12.84 -26.22 20.65
CA LEU A 112 12.76 -25.78 19.26
C LEU A 112 13.29 -26.86 18.32
N ARG A 113 14.42 -27.50 18.66
CA ARG A 113 15.03 -28.58 17.87
C ARG A 113 14.06 -29.76 17.72
N ARG A 114 13.39 -30.17 18.81
CA ARG A 114 12.36 -31.22 18.78
C ARG A 114 11.15 -30.85 17.92
N VAL A 115 10.67 -29.60 18.00
CA VAL A 115 9.55 -29.13 17.19
C VAL A 115 9.91 -29.16 15.69
N LEU A 116 11.13 -28.74 15.34
CA LEU A 116 11.63 -28.80 13.97
C LEU A 116 11.80 -30.26 13.47
N GLU A 117 12.31 -31.17 14.32
CA GLU A 117 12.43 -32.60 14.02
C GLU A 117 11.07 -33.28 13.79
N CYS A 118 10.03 -32.82 14.50
CA CYS A 118 8.65 -33.30 14.34
C CYS A 118 7.86 -32.55 13.25
N ASN A 119 8.51 -31.84 12.33
CA ASN A 119 7.87 -31.04 11.28
C ASN A 119 6.80 -30.04 11.80
N GLY A 120 6.99 -29.49 13.01
CA GLY A 120 6.05 -28.52 13.59
C GLY A 120 4.80 -29.15 14.20
N ASP A 121 4.85 -30.40 14.66
CA ASP A 121 3.70 -31.06 15.32
C ASP A 121 3.15 -30.20 16.48
N GLU A 122 1.88 -29.83 16.34
CA GLU A 122 1.15 -28.95 17.26
C GLU A 122 1.15 -29.48 18.70
N ALA A 123 1.00 -30.79 18.91
CA ALA A 123 0.94 -31.38 20.24
C ALA A 123 2.31 -31.35 20.93
N VAL A 124 3.38 -31.61 20.16
CA VAL A 124 4.78 -31.54 20.64
C VAL A 124 5.12 -30.10 21.02
N ALA A 125 4.75 -29.13 20.18
CA ALA A 125 4.99 -27.71 20.44
C ALA A 125 4.24 -27.22 21.69
N LYS A 126 2.97 -27.60 21.87
CA LYS A 126 2.19 -27.27 23.09
C LYS A 126 2.80 -27.86 24.35
N ALA A 127 3.28 -29.11 24.30
CA ALA A 127 3.96 -29.74 25.43
C ALA A 127 5.29 -29.04 25.77
N ALA A 128 6.04 -28.63 24.75
CA ALA A 128 7.28 -27.89 24.90
C ALA A 128 7.06 -26.53 25.59
N VAL A 129 6.06 -25.75 25.15
CA VAL A 129 5.69 -24.47 25.76
C VAL A 129 5.31 -24.65 27.23
N ARG A 130 4.44 -25.62 27.55
CA ARG A 130 4.07 -25.92 28.95
C ARG A 130 5.28 -26.30 29.82
N SER A 131 6.16 -27.15 29.29
CA SER A 131 7.39 -27.52 30.00
C SER A 131 8.31 -26.33 30.20
N PHE A 132 8.33 -25.38 29.26
CA PHE A 132 9.15 -24.18 29.34
C PHE A 132 8.64 -23.25 30.43
N THR A 133 7.34 -22.96 30.47
CA THR A 133 6.70 -22.07 31.46
C THR A 133 6.89 -22.57 32.90
N VAL A 134 6.73 -23.88 33.11
CA VAL A 134 6.94 -24.50 34.42
C VAL A 134 8.39 -24.33 34.90
N ARG A 135 9.37 -24.40 33.99
CA ARG A 135 10.79 -24.19 34.33
C ARG A 135 11.16 -22.72 34.44
N ALA A 136 10.55 -21.86 33.63
CA ALA A 136 10.85 -20.43 33.58
C ALA A 136 10.42 -19.71 34.85
N GLY A 137 9.34 -20.13 35.52
CA GLY A 137 8.94 -19.68 36.87
C GLY A 137 8.72 -18.17 37.05
N LYS A 138 7.52 -17.75 37.49
CA LYS A 138 7.14 -16.32 37.66
C LYS A 138 8.18 -15.47 38.42
N GLN A 139 8.81 -16.04 39.44
CA GLN A 139 9.78 -15.36 40.29
C GLN A 139 11.16 -15.17 39.66
N ILE A 140 11.57 -16.05 38.74
CA ILE A 140 12.82 -15.91 37.99
C ILE A 140 12.70 -14.72 37.01
N LEU A 141 11.52 -14.53 36.43
CA LEU A 141 11.26 -13.53 35.40
C LEU A 141 11.16 -12.09 35.95
N GLU A 142 10.77 -11.91 37.21
CA GLU A 142 10.70 -10.59 37.85
C GLU A 142 12.08 -9.93 38.00
N ASP A 143 13.11 -10.75 38.28
CA ASP A 143 14.49 -10.31 38.53
C ASP A 143 15.46 -10.60 37.36
N CYS A 144 14.97 -11.17 36.26
CA CYS A 144 15.77 -11.52 35.10
C CYS A 144 16.32 -10.29 34.37
N ARG A 145 17.52 -10.41 33.79
CA ARG A 145 18.08 -9.36 32.91
C ARG A 145 17.29 -9.29 31.58
N PRO A 146 17.25 -8.12 30.90
CA PRO A 146 16.47 -7.96 29.68
C PRO A 146 16.86 -8.92 28.55
N GLU A 147 18.13 -9.28 28.43
CA GLU A 147 18.64 -10.18 27.39
C GLU A 147 18.07 -11.60 27.54
N VAL A 148 17.83 -12.01 28.79
CA VAL A 148 17.24 -13.30 29.14
C VAL A 148 15.77 -13.32 28.77
N LEU A 149 15.04 -12.26 29.14
CA LEU A 149 13.63 -12.10 28.79
C LEU A 149 13.44 -12.08 27.27
N LEU A 150 14.35 -11.44 26.54
CA LEU A 150 14.32 -11.44 25.08
C LEU A 150 14.62 -12.84 24.50
N ALA A 151 15.59 -13.58 25.05
CA ALA A 151 15.88 -14.94 24.62
C ALA A 151 14.70 -15.89 24.88
N ILE A 152 14.04 -15.74 26.04
CA ILE A 152 12.80 -16.46 26.40
C ILE A 152 11.69 -16.16 25.39
N LEU A 153 11.45 -14.86 25.14
CA LEU A 153 10.44 -14.41 24.19
C LEU A 153 10.74 -14.91 22.76
N THR A 154 12.01 -14.92 22.36
CA THR A 154 12.47 -15.42 21.06
C THR A 154 12.19 -16.92 20.94
N GLY A 155 12.56 -17.72 21.95
CA GLY A 155 12.29 -19.16 21.93
C GLY A 155 10.80 -19.50 21.88
N LEU A 156 9.97 -18.76 22.62
CA LEU A 156 8.51 -18.91 22.55
C LEU A 156 7.97 -18.53 21.15
N SER A 157 8.44 -17.42 20.59
CA SER A 157 8.10 -16.96 19.25
C SER A 157 8.47 -17.99 18.19
N ASP A 158 9.67 -18.54 18.24
CA ASP A 158 10.17 -19.49 17.22
C ASP A 158 9.39 -20.80 17.26
N VAL A 159 9.08 -21.32 18.46
CA VAL A 159 8.22 -22.51 18.61
C VAL A 159 6.81 -22.21 18.12
N ALA A 160 6.28 -21.03 18.41
CA ALA A 160 4.95 -20.61 17.97
C ALA A 160 4.85 -20.48 16.44
N ASP A 161 5.86 -19.90 15.80
CA ASP A 161 5.93 -19.73 14.35
C ASP A 161 6.08 -21.07 13.64
N ALA A 162 6.97 -21.95 14.13
CA ALA A 162 7.21 -23.27 13.54
C ALA A 162 5.98 -24.19 13.57
N ALA A 163 5.16 -24.12 14.63
CA ALA A 163 3.97 -24.96 14.79
C ALA A 163 2.65 -24.24 14.48
N GLY A 164 2.68 -22.95 14.16
CA GLY A 164 1.47 -22.15 13.91
C GLY A 164 0.56 -21.99 15.12
N ILE A 165 1.11 -21.99 16.34
CA ILE A 165 0.35 -21.99 17.61
C ILE A 165 0.34 -20.63 18.35
N GLY A 166 0.66 -19.52 17.67
CA GLY A 166 0.78 -18.19 18.28
C GLY A 166 -0.39 -17.79 19.18
N GLU A 167 -1.63 -17.86 18.67
CA GLU A 167 -2.83 -17.52 19.45
C GLU A 167 -3.02 -18.42 20.68
N TRP A 168 -2.65 -19.70 20.57
CA TRP A 168 -2.68 -20.62 21.71
C TRP A 168 -1.62 -20.26 22.75
N VAL A 169 -0.40 -19.90 22.33
CA VAL A 169 0.67 -19.44 23.24
C VAL A 169 0.24 -18.16 23.96
N VAL A 170 -0.35 -17.20 23.24
CA VAL A 170 -0.87 -15.97 23.85
C VAL A 170 -1.89 -16.28 24.95
N LYS A 171 -2.80 -17.23 24.69
CA LYS A 171 -3.84 -17.63 25.65
C LYS A 171 -3.29 -18.39 26.85
N GLU A 172 -2.36 -19.31 26.63
CA GLU A 172 -1.76 -20.13 27.71
C GLU A 172 -0.78 -19.29 28.55
N GLU A 173 -0.02 -18.40 27.91
CA GLU A 173 1.11 -17.66 28.50
C GLU A 173 0.83 -16.16 28.70
N GLY A 174 -0.44 -15.75 28.76
CA GLY A 174 -0.82 -14.34 28.84
C GLY A 174 -0.19 -13.58 30.02
N GLU A 175 -0.06 -14.21 31.19
CA GLU A 175 0.62 -13.60 32.34
C GLU A 175 2.13 -13.44 32.13
N LEU A 176 2.79 -14.46 31.59
CA LEU A 176 4.21 -14.46 31.28
C LEU A 176 4.55 -13.36 30.27
N LEU A 177 3.76 -13.28 29.20
CA LEU A 177 3.89 -12.25 28.17
C LEU A 177 3.62 -10.86 28.76
N SER A 178 2.62 -10.70 29.63
CA SER A 178 2.36 -9.43 30.33
C SER A 178 3.54 -8.97 31.18
N LEU A 179 4.16 -9.89 31.92
CA LEU A 179 5.34 -9.60 32.73
C LEU A 179 6.53 -9.22 31.85
N THR A 180 6.72 -9.95 30.75
CA THR A 180 7.78 -9.67 29.77
C THR A 180 7.62 -8.27 29.17
N VAL A 181 6.40 -7.91 28.75
CA VAL A 181 6.06 -6.57 28.26
C VAL A 181 6.40 -5.50 29.31
N ALA A 182 5.99 -5.70 30.56
CA ALA A 182 6.23 -4.75 31.63
C ALA A 182 7.73 -4.56 31.92
N GLN A 183 8.50 -5.65 32.01
CA GLN A 183 9.93 -5.63 32.30
C GLN A 183 10.76 -5.00 31.17
N LEU A 184 10.49 -5.37 29.91
CA LEU A 184 11.15 -4.77 28.76
C LEU A 184 10.81 -3.26 28.66
N THR A 185 9.58 -2.86 28.95
CA THR A 185 9.16 -1.45 28.94
C THR A 185 9.81 -0.62 30.04
N ALA A 186 9.93 -1.19 31.25
CA ALA A 186 10.58 -0.53 32.38
C ALA A 186 12.07 -0.28 32.10
N ARG A 187 12.70 -1.11 31.27
CA ARG A 187 14.14 -1.09 30.97
C ARG A 187 14.46 -0.68 29.52
N ARG A 188 13.48 -0.10 28.81
CA ARG A 188 13.59 0.27 27.38
C ARG A 188 14.76 1.20 27.05
N ASP A 189 15.22 2.00 28.03
CA ASP A 189 16.33 2.93 27.85
C ASP A 189 17.71 2.24 27.92
N VAL A 190 17.76 1.03 28.48
CA VAL A 190 18.95 0.19 28.57
C VAL A 190 19.06 -0.76 27.37
N LEU A 191 17.91 -1.18 26.82
CA LEU A 191 17.86 -2.03 25.63
C LEU A 191 18.42 -1.29 24.40
N SER A 192 19.21 -2.01 23.61
CA SER A 192 19.63 -1.55 22.28
C SER A 192 18.44 -1.43 21.33
N ALA A 193 18.60 -0.62 20.28
CA ALA A 193 17.59 -0.50 19.24
C ALA A 193 17.26 -1.87 18.59
N GLN A 194 18.28 -2.71 18.38
CA GLN A 194 18.14 -4.06 17.81
C GLN A 194 17.32 -4.97 18.71
N GLU A 195 17.55 -4.96 20.02
CA GLU A 195 16.80 -5.76 20.99
C GLU A 195 15.33 -5.34 21.07
N LEU A 196 15.04 -4.03 20.98
CA LEU A 196 13.66 -3.53 20.88
C LEU A 196 12.98 -4.01 19.59
N VAL A 197 13.67 -3.93 18.45
CA VAL A 197 13.13 -4.44 17.17
C VAL A 197 12.89 -5.95 17.24
N ALA A 198 13.81 -6.71 17.84
CA ALA A 198 13.66 -8.15 18.03
C ALA A 198 12.46 -8.49 18.93
N ALA A 199 12.28 -7.76 20.04
CA ALA A 199 11.12 -7.92 20.90
C ALA A 199 9.80 -7.67 20.15
N ILE A 200 9.71 -6.57 19.40
CA ILE A 200 8.54 -6.25 18.56
C ILE A 200 8.32 -7.36 17.52
N GLY A 201 9.39 -7.88 16.92
CA GLY A 201 9.35 -9.01 15.99
C GLY A 201 8.78 -10.28 16.61
N CYS A 202 9.18 -10.62 17.83
CA CYS A 202 8.65 -11.78 18.54
C CYS A 202 7.17 -11.61 18.90
N PHE A 203 6.73 -10.42 19.31
CA PHE A 203 5.29 -10.22 19.53
C PHE A 203 4.50 -10.31 18.22
N ALA A 204 5.08 -9.90 17.10
CA ALA A 204 4.44 -9.96 15.79
C ALA A 204 4.27 -11.39 15.24
N THR A 205 5.05 -12.37 15.70
CA THR A 205 4.84 -13.81 15.37
C THR A 205 3.71 -14.41 16.20
N LEU A 206 3.53 -13.94 17.44
CA LEU A 206 2.51 -14.45 18.37
C LEU A 206 1.08 -14.03 17.98
N GLY A 207 0.91 -12.86 17.37
CA GLY A 207 -0.38 -12.43 16.85
C GLY A 207 -0.55 -10.92 16.76
N SER A 208 -1.76 -10.46 16.47
CA SER A 208 -2.06 -9.02 16.47
C SER A 208 -2.17 -8.46 17.89
N CYS A 209 -1.93 -7.17 18.03
CA CYS A 209 -2.02 -6.48 19.32
C CYS A 209 -3.41 -6.64 19.97
N ALA A 210 -4.47 -6.56 19.17
CA ALA A 210 -5.85 -6.71 19.63
C ALA A 210 -6.17 -8.13 20.12
N VAL A 211 -5.64 -9.16 19.45
CA VAL A 211 -5.79 -10.56 19.89
C VAL A 211 -5.06 -10.77 21.22
N MET A 212 -3.83 -10.27 21.33
CA MET A 212 -3.04 -10.40 22.56
C MET A 212 -3.71 -9.75 23.77
N GLU A 213 -4.24 -8.53 23.63
CA GLU A 213 -4.95 -7.87 24.72
C GLU A 213 -6.24 -8.59 25.11
N LYS A 214 -6.99 -9.09 24.12
CA LYS A 214 -8.21 -9.86 24.35
C LYS A 214 -7.96 -11.14 25.13
N GLU A 215 -6.85 -11.81 24.85
CA GLU A 215 -6.45 -13.07 25.50
C GLU A 215 -5.63 -12.85 26.79
N GLY A 216 -5.45 -11.60 27.24
CA GLY A 216 -4.96 -11.29 28.59
C GLY A 216 -3.53 -10.76 28.69
N VAL A 217 -2.85 -10.49 27.57
CA VAL A 217 -1.53 -9.83 27.55
C VAL A 217 -1.70 -8.34 27.83
N ARG A 218 -1.44 -7.91 29.06
CA ARG A 218 -1.68 -6.55 29.53
C ARG A 218 -0.57 -5.59 29.11
N GLY A 219 -0.98 -4.41 28.63
CA GLY A 219 -0.09 -3.27 28.42
C GLY A 219 0.73 -3.29 27.13
N ILE A 220 0.51 -4.26 26.23
CA ILE A 220 1.27 -4.38 24.98
C ILE A 220 1.12 -3.15 24.06
N SER A 221 -0.09 -2.59 23.88
CA SER A 221 -0.25 -1.36 23.07
C SER A 221 0.53 -0.18 23.64
N SER A 222 0.46 0.03 24.95
CA SER A 222 1.17 1.12 25.63
C SER A 222 2.69 0.93 25.57
N ALA A 223 3.16 -0.32 25.71
CA ALA A 223 4.57 -0.67 25.56
C ALA A 223 5.07 -0.41 24.14
N LEU A 224 4.34 -0.87 23.12
CA LEU A 224 4.67 -0.63 21.71
C LEU A 224 4.74 0.87 21.39
N ALA A 225 3.82 1.68 21.93
CA ALA A 225 3.87 3.13 21.77
C ALA A 225 5.18 3.72 22.35
N LEU A 226 5.55 3.33 23.57
CA LEU A 226 6.79 3.79 24.22
C LEU A 226 8.05 3.30 23.50
N TRP A 227 8.05 2.06 23.02
CA TRP A 227 9.16 1.49 22.25
C TRP A 227 9.30 2.20 20.89
N CYS A 228 8.18 2.52 20.22
CA CYS A 228 8.21 3.27 18.98
C CYS A 228 8.78 4.68 19.16
N VAL A 229 8.41 5.39 20.23
CA VAL A 229 8.98 6.71 20.58
C VAL A 229 10.48 6.61 20.83
N ARG A 230 10.93 5.56 21.54
CA ARG A 230 12.37 5.34 21.74
C ARG A 230 13.08 5.07 20.42
N LEU A 231 12.55 4.18 19.60
CA LEU A 231 13.11 3.80 18.30
C LEU A 231 13.18 4.96 17.32
N GLU A 232 12.27 5.94 17.42
CA GLU A 232 12.33 7.17 16.64
C GLU A 232 13.63 7.95 16.94
N VAL A 233 13.98 8.08 18.23
CA VAL A 233 15.18 8.79 18.69
C VAL A 233 16.45 8.06 18.29
N VAL A 234 16.46 6.72 18.36
CA VAL A 234 17.66 5.90 18.05
C VAL A 234 17.62 5.26 16.68
N LEU A 235 16.80 5.76 15.76
CA LEU A 235 16.66 5.18 14.42
C LEU A 235 18.01 5.07 13.68
N GLN A 236 18.97 5.95 13.96
CA GLN A 236 20.30 5.92 13.35
C GLN A 236 21.17 4.73 13.78
N GLU A 237 20.82 4.07 14.90
CA GLU A 237 21.51 2.87 15.39
C GLU A 237 21.09 1.60 14.65
N LEU A 238 19.97 1.65 13.92
CA LEU A 238 19.46 0.53 13.14
C LEU A 238 20.05 0.52 11.72
N GLY A 239 20.30 -0.69 11.21
CA GLY A 239 20.53 -0.89 9.80
C GLY A 239 19.21 -0.92 8.99
N PRO A 240 19.30 -0.86 7.65
CA PRO A 240 18.12 -0.89 6.79
C PRO A 240 17.31 -2.19 6.92
N GLU A 241 17.98 -3.33 7.09
CA GLU A 241 17.31 -4.64 7.24
C GLU A 241 16.48 -4.69 8.53
N GLU A 242 17.01 -4.18 9.65
CA GLU A 242 16.27 -4.13 10.92
C GLU A 242 15.06 -3.20 10.84
N VAL A 243 15.15 -2.08 10.09
CA VAL A 243 13.99 -1.22 9.85
C VAL A 243 12.91 -1.93 9.03
N CYS A 244 13.28 -2.76 8.05
CA CYS A 244 12.31 -3.59 7.33
C CYS A 244 11.62 -4.61 8.25
N VAL A 245 12.38 -5.24 9.15
CA VAL A 245 11.81 -6.11 10.19
C VAL A 245 10.82 -5.33 11.03
N LEU A 246 11.23 -4.19 11.60
CA LEU A 246 10.39 -3.32 12.42
C LEU A 246 9.07 -2.95 11.73
N VAL A 247 9.12 -2.41 10.50
CA VAL A 247 7.92 -2.01 9.76
C VAL A 247 7.01 -3.22 9.49
N SER A 248 7.59 -4.38 9.17
CA SER A 248 6.80 -5.60 8.96
C SER A 248 6.18 -6.15 10.25
N SER A 249 6.87 -6.02 11.38
CA SER A 249 6.38 -6.44 12.68
C SER A 249 5.23 -5.54 13.14
N LEU A 250 5.35 -4.22 12.98
CA LEU A 250 4.28 -3.26 13.27
C LEU A 250 3.04 -3.51 12.41
N GLU A 251 3.23 -3.87 11.13
CA GLU A 251 2.14 -4.23 10.24
C GLU A 251 1.43 -5.52 10.67
N LYS A 252 2.17 -6.59 11.00
CA LYS A 252 1.61 -7.85 11.52
C LYS A 252 0.87 -7.66 12.85
N LEU A 253 1.40 -6.81 13.73
CA LEU A 253 0.77 -6.42 14.99
C LEU A 253 -0.51 -5.59 14.79
N GLU A 254 -0.74 -5.09 13.58
CA GLU A 254 -1.77 -4.10 13.24
C GLU A 254 -1.66 -2.82 14.09
N PHE A 255 -0.45 -2.50 14.54
CA PHE A 255 -0.19 -1.36 15.44
C PHE A 255 -0.05 -0.06 14.65
N ARG A 256 -0.97 0.89 14.89
CA ARG A 256 -1.03 2.15 14.13
C ARG A 256 -0.57 3.40 14.89
N GLN A 257 -0.35 3.32 16.19
CA GLN A 257 0.04 4.48 17.02
C GLN A 257 1.56 4.73 16.94
N CYS A 258 2.10 4.79 15.71
CA CYS A 258 3.53 4.96 15.43
C CYS A 258 3.77 5.93 14.26
N GLU A 259 2.88 6.91 14.05
CA GLU A 259 2.93 7.83 12.91
C GLU A 259 4.25 8.62 12.84
N ASP A 260 4.76 9.10 13.99
CA ASP A 260 6.01 9.86 14.08
C ASP A 260 7.25 9.01 13.73
N LEU A 261 7.31 7.78 14.27
CA LEU A 261 8.35 6.80 13.90
C LEU A 261 8.30 6.48 12.40
N LEU A 262 7.12 6.24 11.84
CA LEU A 262 6.97 5.97 10.41
C LEU A 262 7.37 7.18 9.56
N ALA A 263 7.05 8.40 10.00
CA ALA A 263 7.52 9.62 9.36
C ALA A 263 9.05 9.71 9.37
N ALA A 264 9.69 9.46 10.52
CA ALA A 264 11.16 9.42 10.64
C ALA A 264 11.78 8.36 9.71
N ILE A 265 11.22 7.15 9.66
CA ILE A 265 11.65 6.07 8.76
C ILE A 265 11.53 6.51 7.29
N THR A 266 10.41 7.12 6.90
CA THR A 266 10.20 7.57 5.50
C THR A 266 11.13 8.70 5.09
N ALA A 267 11.65 9.49 6.03
CA ALA A 267 12.66 10.51 5.77
C ALA A 267 14.08 9.94 5.69
N TRP A 268 14.41 8.94 6.53
CA TRP A 268 15.75 8.39 6.66
C TRP A 268 16.10 7.32 5.63
N LEU A 269 15.20 6.34 5.45
CA LEU A 269 15.43 5.14 4.65
C LEU A 269 15.62 5.38 3.13
N PRO A 270 15.08 6.43 2.46
CA PRO A 270 15.22 6.61 1.01
C PRO A 270 16.66 6.59 0.51
N SER A 271 17.61 7.07 1.33
CA SER A 271 19.05 7.10 0.99
C SER A 271 19.74 5.74 1.13
N LYS A 272 19.09 4.76 1.78
CA LYS A 272 19.66 3.46 2.15
C LYS A 272 18.95 2.26 1.50
N VAL A 273 17.85 2.49 0.76
CA VAL A 273 17.12 1.43 0.02
C VAL A 273 18.04 0.59 -0.87
N GLY A 274 19.13 1.18 -1.39
CA GLY A 274 20.15 0.49 -2.18
C GLY A 274 20.78 -0.74 -1.50
N ALA A 275 20.82 -0.76 -0.17
CA ALA A 275 21.40 -1.85 0.61
C ALA A 275 20.43 -3.01 0.90
N LEU A 276 19.13 -2.83 0.63
CA LEU A 276 18.11 -3.84 0.90
C LEU A 276 18.10 -4.94 -0.17
N LYS A 277 17.73 -6.16 0.23
CA LYS A 277 17.45 -7.25 -0.71
C LYS A 277 16.12 -6.98 -1.43
N HIS A 278 15.94 -7.56 -2.62
CA HIS A 278 14.71 -7.40 -3.42
C HIS A 278 13.45 -7.84 -2.63
N GLN A 279 13.56 -8.92 -1.86
CA GLN A 279 12.52 -9.40 -0.94
C GLN A 279 12.10 -8.33 0.09
N ASP A 280 13.08 -7.68 0.73
CA ASP A 280 12.83 -6.64 1.72
C ASP A 280 12.19 -5.41 1.09
N VAL A 281 12.59 -5.04 -0.13
CA VAL A 281 12.01 -3.93 -0.87
C VAL A 281 10.53 -4.18 -1.19
N ALA A 282 10.18 -5.40 -1.62
CA ALA A 282 8.80 -5.78 -1.89
C ALA A 282 7.97 -5.80 -0.59
N LYS A 283 8.51 -6.38 0.49
CA LYS A 283 7.87 -6.45 1.80
C LYS A 283 7.64 -5.06 2.40
N LEU A 284 8.65 -4.19 2.32
CA LEU A 284 8.56 -2.81 2.79
C LEU A 284 7.43 -2.06 2.06
N ALA A 285 7.37 -2.14 0.73
CA ALA A 285 6.28 -1.51 -0.03
C ALA A 285 4.89 -2.03 0.40
N TRP A 286 4.76 -3.34 0.57
CA TRP A 286 3.53 -3.98 1.06
C TRP A 286 3.11 -3.44 2.43
N CYS A 287 4.02 -3.44 3.40
CA CYS A 287 3.73 -3.01 4.76
C CYS A 287 3.39 -1.52 4.82
N LEU A 288 4.10 -0.67 4.07
CA LEU A 288 3.78 0.76 3.96
C LEU A 288 2.35 0.99 3.43
N GLY A 289 1.93 0.20 2.44
CA GLY A 289 0.56 0.24 1.91
C GLY A 289 -0.48 -0.14 2.96
N ARG A 290 -0.24 -1.22 3.73
CA ARG A 290 -1.17 -1.71 4.78
C ARG A 290 -1.26 -0.82 6.00
N LEU A 291 -0.15 -0.18 6.38
CA LEU A 291 -0.10 0.77 7.49
C LEU A 291 -0.72 2.13 7.13
N HIS A 292 -1.06 2.37 5.86
CA HIS A 292 -1.59 3.64 5.36
C HIS A 292 -0.73 4.85 5.75
N VAL A 293 0.59 4.67 5.67
CA VAL A 293 1.57 5.70 6.05
C VAL A 293 1.31 6.99 5.29
N GLN A 294 1.34 8.12 6.00
CA GLN A 294 1.17 9.44 5.39
C GLN A 294 2.46 9.87 4.66
N SER A 295 2.31 10.44 3.47
CA SER A 295 3.41 11.02 2.68
C SER A 295 4.64 10.13 2.38
N PRO A 296 4.52 8.82 2.07
CA PRO A 296 5.68 7.93 1.85
C PRO A 296 6.36 8.17 0.49
N HIS A 297 6.02 9.26 -0.22
CA HIS A 297 6.38 9.46 -1.62
C HIS A 297 7.88 9.45 -1.91
N MET A 298 8.73 9.98 -1.01
CA MET A 298 10.18 9.93 -1.20
C MET A 298 10.72 8.51 -1.11
N LEU A 299 10.27 7.75 -0.10
CA LEU A 299 10.63 6.36 0.08
C LEU A 299 10.11 5.48 -1.05
N LEU A 300 8.83 5.63 -1.46
CA LEU A 300 8.27 4.90 -2.59
C LEU A 300 8.97 5.23 -3.92
N ARG A 301 9.45 6.47 -4.12
CA ARG A 301 10.31 6.81 -5.27
C ARG A 301 11.67 6.14 -5.20
N ALA A 302 12.26 5.98 -4.02
CA ALA A 302 13.53 5.27 -3.84
C ALA A 302 13.36 3.77 -4.08
N ILE A 303 12.33 3.16 -3.49
CA ILE A 303 11.88 1.79 -3.76
C ILE A 303 11.66 1.59 -5.26
N SER A 304 10.94 2.52 -5.92
CA SER A 304 10.66 2.40 -7.34
C SER A 304 11.92 2.37 -8.20
N ARG A 305 12.90 3.23 -7.89
CA ARG A 305 14.18 3.27 -8.60
C ARG A 305 15.01 2.01 -8.33
N ASN A 306 15.08 1.56 -7.09
CA ASN A 306 15.82 0.35 -6.72
C ASN A 306 15.23 -0.90 -7.37
N ALA A 307 13.92 -1.11 -7.25
CA ALA A 307 13.25 -2.27 -7.84
C ALA A 307 13.37 -2.27 -9.36
N LYS A 308 13.23 -1.10 -10.02
CA LYS A 308 13.38 -0.99 -11.48
C LYS A 308 14.77 -1.40 -11.97
N ALA A 309 15.82 -1.17 -11.19
CA ALA A 309 17.18 -1.58 -11.55
C ALA A 309 17.42 -3.10 -11.42
N ARG A 310 16.52 -3.82 -10.74
CA ARG A 310 16.69 -5.22 -10.30
C ARG A 310 15.50 -6.10 -10.65
N LEU A 311 14.67 -5.72 -11.62
CA LEU A 311 13.37 -6.35 -11.90
C LEU A 311 13.44 -7.88 -12.03
N GLN A 312 14.50 -8.39 -12.67
CA GLN A 312 14.71 -9.81 -12.91
C GLN A 312 14.96 -10.62 -11.62
N GLU A 313 15.40 -9.98 -10.54
CA GLU A 313 15.61 -10.64 -9.25
C GLU A 313 14.31 -10.92 -8.49
N PHE A 314 13.22 -10.22 -8.84
CA PHE A 314 11.96 -10.34 -8.11
C PHE A 314 11.20 -11.61 -8.51
N SER A 315 10.80 -12.39 -7.50
CA SER A 315 9.88 -13.51 -7.70
C SER A 315 8.46 -13.01 -8.06
N PRO A 316 7.61 -13.86 -8.68
CA PRO A 316 6.21 -13.51 -8.96
C PRO A 316 5.45 -12.97 -7.75
N ASN A 317 5.64 -13.60 -6.57
CA ASN A 317 5.02 -13.14 -5.33
C ASN A 317 5.58 -11.80 -4.85
N GLU A 318 6.88 -11.53 -5.02
CA GLU A 318 7.46 -10.24 -4.67
C GLU A 318 6.98 -9.12 -5.59
N ILE A 319 6.83 -9.38 -6.90
CA ILE A 319 6.23 -8.43 -7.86
C ILE A 319 4.79 -8.11 -7.45
N ARG A 320 4.01 -9.14 -7.10
CA ARG A 320 2.66 -9.01 -6.57
C ARG A 320 2.63 -8.10 -5.33
N MET A 321 3.51 -8.37 -4.36
CA MET A 321 3.57 -7.61 -3.10
C MET A 321 3.97 -6.15 -3.34
N LEU A 322 4.99 -5.92 -4.16
CA LEU A 322 5.48 -4.59 -4.51
C LEU A 322 4.36 -3.75 -5.15
N LEU A 323 3.71 -4.27 -6.20
CA LEU A 323 2.62 -3.57 -6.88
C LEU A 323 1.43 -3.29 -5.98
N TRP A 324 1.03 -4.27 -5.16
CA TRP A 324 -0.07 -4.11 -4.22
C TRP A 324 0.22 -3.04 -3.18
N GLY A 325 1.44 -3.03 -2.62
CA GLY A 325 1.87 -2.00 -1.68
C GLY A 325 1.84 -0.59 -2.27
N LEU A 326 2.34 -0.44 -3.51
CA LEU A 326 2.27 0.83 -4.24
C LEU A 326 0.83 1.27 -4.51
N ALA A 327 -0.05 0.33 -4.85
CA ALA A 327 -1.46 0.60 -5.13
C ALA A 327 -2.25 1.01 -3.88
N GLU A 328 -2.03 0.35 -2.73
CA GLU A 328 -2.65 0.74 -1.47
C GLU A 328 -2.17 2.11 -0.99
N ALA A 329 -0.90 2.45 -1.21
CA ALA A 329 -0.36 3.78 -0.95
C ALA A 329 -0.80 4.86 -1.98
N ASP A 330 -1.66 4.52 -2.95
CA ASP A 330 -2.12 5.38 -4.05
C ASP A 330 -0.97 6.10 -4.79
N PHE A 331 0.15 5.39 -4.99
CA PHE A 331 1.38 5.96 -5.52
C PHE A 331 1.37 6.09 -7.06
N ARG A 332 0.58 7.04 -7.57
CA ARG A 332 0.40 7.27 -9.02
C ARG A 332 1.52 8.10 -9.68
N CYS A 333 2.38 8.75 -8.89
CA CYS A 333 3.34 9.73 -9.42
C CYS A 333 4.49 9.15 -10.26
N CYS A 334 4.72 7.83 -10.22
CA CYS A 334 5.80 7.19 -10.96
C CYS A 334 5.29 5.90 -11.63
N PRO A 335 4.63 6.01 -12.80
CA PRO A 335 4.08 4.84 -13.48
C PRO A 335 5.16 3.96 -14.14
N SER A 336 6.40 4.45 -14.24
CA SER A 336 7.47 3.78 -14.98
C SER A 336 7.96 2.46 -14.37
N LEU A 337 7.76 2.22 -13.07
CA LEU A 337 8.01 0.92 -12.44
C LEU A 337 6.82 -0.03 -12.68
N PRO A 338 5.56 0.35 -12.37
CA PRO A 338 4.41 -0.52 -12.67
C PRO A 338 4.33 -0.98 -14.13
N VAL A 339 4.65 -0.11 -15.09
CA VAL A 339 4.73 -0.50 -16.51
C VAL A 339 5.80 -1.57 -16.73
N ALA A 340 7.01 -1.37 -16.22
CA ALA A 340 8.10 -2.34 -16.38
C ALA A 340 7.80 -3.68 -15.67
N LEU A 341 7.09 -3.66 -14.55
CA LEU A 341 6.63 -4.88 -13.88
C LEU A 341 5.52 -5.59 -14.68
N ALA A 342 4.65 -4.85 -15.36
CA ALA A 342 3.67 -5.45 -16.27
C ALA A 342 4.35 -6.12 -17.48
N GLU A 343 5.39 -5.49 -18.04
CA GLU A 343 6.23 -6.09 -19.08
C GLU A 343 6.93 -7.37 -18.59
N GLU A 344 7.40 -7.38 -17.35
CA GLU A 344 8.00 -8.58 -16.74
C GLU A 344 6.99 -9.72 -16.56
N VAL A 345 5.75 -9.39 -16.20
CA VAL A 345 4.66 -10.37 -16.12
C VAL A 345 4.35 -10.95 -17.49
N VAL A 346 4.38 -10.15 -18.56
CA VAL A 346 4.25 -10.64 -19.94
C VAL A 346 5.42 -11.57 -20.29
N ALA A 347 6.64 -11.17 -19.99
CA ALA A 347 7.86 -11.92 -20.35
C ALA A 347 7.94 -13.28 -19.64
N ARG A 348 7.42 -13.38 -18.40
CA ARG A 348 7.48 -14.59 -17.58
C ARG A 348 6.11 -15.11 -17.20
N PHE A 349 5.10 -14.93 -18.05
CA PHE A 349 3.70 -15.16 -17.71
C PHE A 349 3.43 -16.54 -17.08
N GLU A 350 4.04 -17.60 -17.63
CA GLU A 350 3.91 -18.97 -17.14
C GLU A 350 4.45 -19.20 -15.72
N ALA A 351 5.34 -18.32 -15.23
CA ALA A 351 5.85 -18.39 -13.86
C ALA A 351 4.86 -17.79 -12.83
N PHE A 352 3.83 -17.07 -13.27
CA PHE A 352 2.86 -16.44 -12.38
C PHE A 352 1.65 -17.34 -12.16
N GLY A 353 1.32 -17.57 -10.89
CA GLY A 353 0.03 -18.12 -10.52
C GLY A 353 -1.11 -17.12 -10.77
N ARG A 354 -2.33 -17.62 -10.83
CA ARG A 354 -3.54 -16.81 -11.13
C ARG A 354 -3.81 -15.76 -10.05
N ILE A 355 -3.49 -16.06 -8.79
CA ILE A 355 -3.65 -15.13 -7.67
C ILE A 355 -2.68 -13.96 -7.82
N GLU A 356 -1.45 -14.22 -8.25
CA GLU A 356 -0.44 -13.20 -8.52
C GLU A 356 -0.89 -12.29 -9.66
N VAL A 357 -1.27 -12.86 -10.81
CA VAL A 357 -1.78 -12.09 -11.97
C VAL A 357 -2.98 -11.23 -11.57
N ALA A 358 -3.89 -11.77 -10.76
CA ALA A 358 -5.06 -11.03 -10.28
C ALA A 358 -4.70 -9.82 -9.43
N ALA A 359 -3.81 -10.00 -8.47
CA ALA A 359 -3.36 -8.92 -7.62
C ALA A 359 -2.52 -7.89 -8.39
N VAL A 360 -1.66 -8.32 -9.31
CA VAL A 360 -0.91 -7.42 -10.22
C VAL A 360 -1.87 -6.59 -11.07
N THR A 361 -2.85 -7.21 -11.72
CA THR A 361 -3.84 -6.52 -12.58
C THR A 361 -4.66 -5.52 -11.78
N TRP A 362 -5.10 -5.91 -10.57
CA TRP A 362 -5.81 -5.03 -9.66
C TRP A 362 -4.98 -3.82 -9.24
N SER A 363 -3.69 -4.03 -8.94
CA SER A 363 -2.78 -2.95 -8.57
C SER A 363 -2.56 -1.96 -9.72
N LEU A 364 -2.39 -2.47 -10.95
CA LEU A 364 -2.24 -1.65 -12.15
C LEU A 364 -3.51 -0.81 -12.40
N ALA A 365 -4.68 -1.43 -12.34
CA ALA A 365 -5.97 -0.74 -12.42
C ALA A 365 -6.12 0.35 -11.35
N ARG A 366 -5.81 0.04 -10.08
CA ARG A 366 -5.92 0.99 -8.97
C ARG A 366 -4.96 2.16 -9.13
N LEU A 367 -3.75 1.92 -9.60
CA LEU A 367 -2.76 2.96 -9.92
C LEU A 367 -3.10 3.76 -11.19
N ALA A 368 -4.17 3.38 -11.90
CA ALA A 368 -4.50 3.85 -13.24
C ALA A 368 -3.30 3.72 -14.20
N VAL A 369 -2.62 2.57 -14.20
CA VAL A 369 -1.56 2.27 -15.17
C VAL A 369 -2.11 1.32 -16.23
N HIS A 370 -2.05 1.74 -17.49
CA HIS A 370 -2.41 0.89 -18.62
C HIS A 370 -1.28 -0.12 -18.86
N PRO A 371 -1.52 -1.43 -18.77
CA PRO A 371 -0.45 -2.43 -18.82
C PRO A 371 0.01 -2.79 -20.24
N GLY A 372 -0.67 -2.26 -21.26
CA GLY A 372 -0.43 -2.55 -22.67
C GLY A 372 -1.31 -3.69 -23.18
N GLU A 373 -1.56 -3.69 -24.50
CA GLU A 373 -2.48 -4.63 -25.12
C GLU A 373 -1.99 -6.08 -25.05
N SER A 374 -0.66 -6.31 -25.08
CA SER A 374 -0.08 -7.66 -24.93
C SER A 374 -0.37 -8.26 -23.55
N TYR A 375 -0.27 -7.46 -22.48
CA TYR A 375 -0.63 -7.88 -21.13
C TYR A 375 -2.11 -8.24 -21.06
N LEU A 376 -2.99 -7.34 -21.54
CA LEU A 376 -4.43 -7.56 -21.52
C LEU A 376 -4.82 -8.82 -22.32
N GLY A 377 -4.21 -9.04 -23.49
CA GLY A 377 -4.48 -10.21 -24.33
C GLY A 377 -4.02 -11.55 -23.72
N LEU A 378 -2.84 -11.57 -23.07
CA LEU A 378 -2.35 -12.77 -22.37
C LEU A 378 -3.23 -13.09 -21.17
N VAL A 379 -3.52 -12.08 -20.37
CA VAL A 379 -4.36 -12.22 -19.19
C VAL A 379 -5.78 -12.68 -19.56
N ALA A 380 -6.36 -12.09 -20.61
CA ALA A 380 -7.66 -12.48 -21.15
C ALA A 380 -7.68 -13.96 -21.54
N SER A 381 -6.71 -14.40 -22.34
CA SER A 381 -6.59 -15.79 -22.79
C SER A 381 -6.41 -16.76 -21.63
N SER A 382 -5.53 -16.44 -20.69
CA SER A 382 -5.25 -17.29 -19.53
C SER A 382 -6.45 -17.46 -18.59
N MET A 383 -7.37 -16.48 -18.56
CA MET A 383 -8.59 -16.62 -17.77
C MET A 383 -9.51 -17.67 -18.36
N LYS A 384 -9.66 -17.74 -19.68
CA LYS A 384 -10.54 -18.72 -20.36
C LYS A 384 -10.29 -20.14 -19.86
N ASP A 385 -9.01 -20.49 -19.66
CA ASP A 385 -8.58 -21.83 -19.30
C ASP A 385 -8.67 -22.14 -17.80
N SER A 386 -8.99 -21.17 -16.94
CA SER A 386 -8.76 -21.30 -15.49
C SER A 386 -9.89 -20.86 -14.59
N VAL A 387 -11.02 -20.46 -15.15
CA VAL A 387 -12.05 -19.85 -14.30
C VAL A 387 -12.68 -20.83 -13.32
N ASN A 388 -12.83 -22.09 -13.71
CA ASN A 388 -13.41 -23.13 -12.85
C ASN A 388 -12.55 -23.46 -11.61
N VAL A 389 -11.34 -22.90 -11.51
CA VAL A 389 -10.41 -23.11 -10.40
C VAL A 389 -10.37 -21.90 -9.45
N LEU A 390 -10.88 -20.73 -9.88
CA LEU A 390 -10.81 -19.49 -9.10
C LEU A 390 -12.12 -19.24 -8.36
N SER A 391 -12.02 -18.82 -7.10
CA SER A 391 -13.21 -18.41 -6.34
C SER A 391 -13.96 -17.26 -7.04
N PRO A 392 -15.31 -17.21 -6.99
CA PRO A 392 -16.13 -16.14 -7.57
C PRO A 392 -15.67 -14.72 -7.19
N LYS A 393 -15.26 -14.54 -5.92
CA LYS A 393 -14.67 -13.30 -5.41
C LYS A 393 -13.45 -12.84 -6.20
N LEU A 394 -12.55 -13.78 -6.52
CA LEU A 394 -11.32 -13.49 -7.24
C LEU A 394 -11.62 -13.14 -8.69
N VAL A 395 -12.53 -13.89 -9.33
CA VAL A 395 -13.00 -13.62 -10.70
C VAL A 395 -13.63 -12.24 -10.80
N SER A 396 -14.58 -11.89 -9.92
CA SER A 396 -15.23 -10.58 -9.90
C SER A 396 -14.21 -9.44 -9.77
N ARG A 397 -13.21 -9.59 -8.89
CA ARG A 397 -12.13 -8.61 -8.74
C ARG A 397 -11.27 -8.51 -10.01
N PHE A 398 -11.02 -9.64 -10.66
CA PHE A 398 -10.23 -9.70 -11.88
C PHE A 398 -10.89 -8.95 -13.03
N VAL A 399 -12.17 -9.23 -13.29
CA VAL A 399 -12.96 -8.59 -14.34
C VAL A 399 -13.07 -7.09 -14.09
N TRP A 400 -13.30 -6.69 -12.83
CA TRP A 400 -13.23 -5.28 -12.45
C TRP A 400 -11.89 -4.66 -12.79
N SER A 401 -10.79 -5.34 -12.48
CA SER A 401 -9.45 -4.82 -12.74
C SER A 401 -9.18 -4.69 -14.23
N LEU A 402 -9.62 -5.63 -15.06
CA LEU A 402 -9.51 -5.56 -16.52
C LEU A 402 -10.31 -4.37 -17.09
N ALA A 403 -11.56 -4.22 -16.67
CA ALA A 403 -12.40 -3.11 -17.10
C ALA A 403 -11.78 -1.75 -16.72
N MET A 404 -11.27 -1.62 -15.49
CA MET A 404 -10.61 -0.40 -15.03
C MET A 404 -9.27 -0.15 -15.74
N ALA A 405 -8.53 -1.20 -16.09
CA ALA A 405 -7.29 -1.14 -16.83
C ALA A 405 -7.47 -0.83 -18.32
N GLY A 406 -8.72 -0.68 -18.79
CA GLY A 406 -9.03 -0.26 -20.17
C GLY A 406 -9.16 -1.41 -21.17
N ALA A 407 -9.38 -2.64 -20.69
CA ALA A 407 -9.71 -3.76 -21.55
C ALA A 407 -11.04 -3.48 -22.26
N SER A 408 -11.00 -3.46 -23.59
CA SER A 408 -12.14 -3.16 -24.48
C SER A 408 -12.38 -4.25 -25.53
N ASN A 409 -11.84 -5.45 -25.30
CA ASN A 409 -12.02 -6.58 -26.19
C ASN A 409 -13.43 -7.17 -26.00
N ALA A 410 -14.24 -7.12 -27.06
CA ALA A 410 -15.61 -7.63 -27.06
C ALA A 410 -15.68 -9.14 -26.78
N ASP A 411 -14.75 -9.94 -27.32
CA ASP A 411 -14.70 -11.39 -27.08
C ASP A 411 -14.43 -11.70 -25.61
N LEU A 412 -13.48 -10.98 -25.00
CA LEU A 412 -13.20 -11.09 -23.57
C LEU A 412 -14.43 -10.71 -22.74
N ALA A 413 -15.11 -9.63 -23.11
CA ALA A 413 -16.27 -9.17 -22.37
C ALA A 413 -17.43 -10.20 -22.44
N GLU A 414 -17.65 -10.79 -23.61
CA GLU A 414 -18.64 -11.84 -23.83
C GLU A 414 -18.31 -13.11 -23.05
N GLU A 415 -17.04 -13.50 -23.00
CA GLU A 415 -16.58 -14.64 -22.19
C GLU A 415 -16.76 -14.40 -20.70
N MET A 416 -16.42 -13.21 -20.21
CA MET A 416 -16.64 -12.86 -18.80
C MET A 416 -18.13 -12.84 -18.46
N LYS A 417 -18.99 -12.44 -19.41
CA LYS A 417 -20.45 -12.51 -19.27
C LYS A 417 -20.95 -13.95 -19.21
N ALA A 418 -20.56 -14.80 -20.16
CA ALA A 418 -20.92 -16.22 -20.19
C ALA A 418 -20.47 -16.93 -18.90
N LEU A 419 -19.30 -16.58 -18.42
CA LEU A 419 -18.73 -17.07 -17.18
C LEU A 419 -19.57 -16.68 -15.95
N LEU A 420 -19.93 -15.40 -15.82
CA LEU A 420 -20.83 -14.94 -14.75
C LEU A 420 -22.13 -15.76 -14.77
N MET A 421 -22.72 -15.94 -15.95
CA MET A 421 -23.98 -16.67 -16.11
C MET A 421 -23.88 -18.15 -15.74
N SER A 422 -22.79 -18.82 -16.13
CA SER A 422 -22.57 -20.24 -15.83
C SER A 422 -22.37 -20.55 -14.34
N ASN A 423 -21.84 -19.59 -13.57
CA ASN A 423 -21.49 -19.77 -12.15
C ASN A 423 -22.26 -18.83 -11.22
N LEU A 424 -23.31 -18.16 -11.72
CA LEU A 424 -24.05 -17.12 -11.01
C LEU A 424 -24.47 -17.52 -9.57
N PRO A 425 -24.95 -18.77 -9.32
CA PRO A 425 -25.34 -19.19 -7.97
C PRO A 425 -24.23 -19.13 -6.92
N GLU A 426 -22.96 -19.20 -7.33
CA GLU A 426 -21.80 -19.19 -6.42
C GLU A 426 -21.37 -17.77 -6.01
N TYR A 427 -21.80 -16.75 -6.75
CA TYR A 427 -21.40 -15.37 -6.49
C TYR A 427 -22.22 -14.76 -5.36
N LYS A 428 -21.52 -14.03 -4.48
CA LYS A 428 -22.18 -13.18 -3.50
C LYS A 428 -22.75 -11.92 -4.18
N PRO A 429 -23.81 -11.31 -3.63
CA PRO A 429 -24.42 -10.11 -4.23
C PRO A 429 -23.44 -8.96 -4.49
N GLN A 430 -22.44 -8.75 -3.62
CA GLN A 430 -21.45 -7.69 -3.80
C GLN A 430 -20.51 -7.96 -4.98
N GLU A 431 -20.23 -9.24 -5.25
CA GLU A 431 -19.36 -9.68 -6.34
C GLU A 431 -20.07 -9.57 -7.68
N VAL A 432 -21.34 -9.97 -7.75
CA VAL A 432 -22.19 -9.78 -8.93
C VAL A 432 -22.35 -8.29 -9.25
N ALA A 433 -22.62 -7.44 -8.25
CA ALA A 433 -22.73 -5.99 -8.46
C ALA A 433 -21.45 -5.40 -9.10
N SER A 434 -20.27 -5.79 -8.61
CA SER A 434 -19.00 -5.35 -9.21
C SER A 434 -18.80 -5.89 -10.62
N PHE A 435 -19.23 -7.12 -10.88
CA PHE A 435 -19.15 -7.75 -12.20
C PHE A 435 -20.02 -7.00 -13.22
N LEU A 436 -21.28 -6.70 -12.89
CA LEU A 436 -22.22 -5.96 -13.76
C LEU A 436 -21.68 -4.58 -14.13
N TYR A 437 -21.12 -3.84 -13.16
CA TYR A 437 -20.48 -2.57 -13.43
C TYR A 437 -19.26 -2.72 -14.36
N SER A 438 -18.48 -3.78 -14.19
CA SER A 438 -17.33 -4.06 -15.06
C SER A 438 -17.76 -4.33 -16.49
N LEU A 439 -18.80 -5.15 -16.70
CA LEU A 439 -19.41 -5.38 -18.00
C LEU A 439 -19.98 -4.09 -18.62
N SER A 440 -20.54 -3.19 -17.80
CA SER A 440 -21.02 -1.88 -18.26
C SER A 440 -19.86 -1.02 -18.79
N VAL A 441 -18.73 -1.00 -18.07
CA VAL A 441 -17.53 -0.26 -18.49
C VAL A 441 -16.92 -0.85 -19.76
N MET A 442 -16.97 -2.18 -19.90
CA MET A 442 -16.53 -2.91 -21.10
C MET A 442 -17.55 -2.89 -22.24
N ASP A 443 -18.70 -2.24 -22.07
CA ASP A 443 -19.77 -2.14 -23.07
C ASP A 443 -20.38 -3.48 -23.51
N ALA A 444 -20.52 -4.42 -22.57
CA ALA A 444 -20.98 -5.77 -22.83
C ALA A 444 -22.16 -6.21 -21.92
N LEU A 445 -22.68 -5.30 -21.10
CA LEU A 445 -23.81 -5.62 -20.24
C LEU A 445 -25.12 -5.56 -21.05
N ASP A 446 -25.83 -6.69 -21.12
CA ASP A 446 -27.16 -6.76 -21.70
C ASP A 446 -28.27 -6.95 -20.65
N THR A 447 -29.51 -6.72 -21.08
CA THR A 447 -30.70 -6.81 -20.23
C THR A 447 -30.87 -8.22 -19.66
N THR A 448 -30.66 -9.26 -20.47
CA THR A 448 -30.83 -10.66 -20.06
C THR A 448 -29.89 -11.06 -18.93
N THR A 449 -28.63 -10.64 -19.01
CA THR A 449 -27.61 -10.88 -17.98
C THR A 449 -27.96 -10.14 -16.70
N PHE A 450 -28.40 -8.89 -16.83
CA PHE A 450 -28.79 -8.08 -15.68
C PHE A 450 -30.01 -8.66 -14.95
N GLU A 451 -31.06 -9.05 -15.68
CA GLU A 451 -32.27 -9.65 -15.10
C GLU A 451 -31.96 -10.95 -14.35
N ALA A 452 -31.16 -11.83 -14.95
CA ALA A 452 -30.73 -13.06 -14.27
C ALA A 452 -29.93 -12.76 -13.00
N ALA A 453 -29.01 -11.79 -13.05
CA ALA A 453 -28.25 -11.35 -11.89
C ALA A 453 -29.15 -10.76 -10.79
N MET A 454 -30.17 -9.99 -11.15
CA MET A 454 -31.13 -9.43 -10.19
C MET A 454 -32.02 -10.51 -9.57
N ALA A 455 -32.49 -11.49 -10.36
CA ALA A 455 -33.25 -12.63 -9.86
C ALA A 455 -32.43 -13.46 -8.83
N HIS A 456 -31.13 -13.66 -9.10
CA HIS A 456 -30.22 -14.28 -8.12
C HIS A 456 -30.09 -13.44 -6.84
N MET A 457 -30.01 -12.10 -6.97
CA MET A 457 -29.92 -11.19 -5.83
C MET A 457 -31.23 -11.05 -5.04
N GLU A 458 -32.39 -11.36 -5.62
CA GLU A 458 -33.70 -11.22 -4.97
C GLU A 458 -33.82 -12.09 -3.70
N LEU A 459 -33.04 -13.17 -3.63
CA LEU A 459 -32.89 -14.03 -2.45
C LEU A 459 -32.05 -13.40 -1.32
N ALA A 460 -31.32 -12.31 -1.60
CA ALA A 460 -30.44 -11.67 -0.63
C ALA A 460 -31.09 -10.40 -0.03
N PRO A 461 -31.08 -10.23 1.30
CA PRO A 461 -31.63 -9.02 1.90
C PRO A 461 -30.84 -7.79 1.44
N VAL A 462 -31.54 -6.76 0.92
CA VAL A 462 -30.99 -5.46 0.45
C VAL A 462 -29.99 -4.84 1.43
N ARG A 463 -30.15 -5.09 2.75
CA ARG A 463 -29.26 -4.63 3.82
C ARG A 463 -27.84 -5.22 3.75
N SER A 464 -27.65 -6.36 3.10
CA SER A 464 -26.34 -7.01 2.93
C SER A 464 -25.43 -6.27 1.94
N LEU A 465 -25.99 -5.43 1.06
CA LEU A 465 -25.23 -4.68 0.07
C LEU A 465 -24.61 -3.42 0.70
N ASN A 466 -23.29 -3.32 0.60
CA ASN A 466 -22.58 -2.10 0.96
C ASN A 466 -22.87 -0.96 -0.04
N TRP A 467 -22.48 0.25 0.34
CA TRP A 467 -22.65 1.46 -0.47
C TRP A 467 -22.12 1.33 -1.91
N ARG A 468 -20.93 0.74 -2.10
CA ARG A 468 -20.30 0.62 -3.43
C ARG A 468 -21.05 -0.34 -4.32
N SER A 469 -21.50 -1.47 -3.79
CA SER A 469 -22.29 -2.44 -4.57
C SER A 469 -23.59 -1.82 -5.07
N ARG A 470 -24.26 -1.01 -4.23
CA ARG A 470 -25.46 -0.26 -4.65
C ARG A 470 -25.18 0.76 -5.75
N LEU A 471 -24.04 1.45 -5.66
CA LEU A 471 -23.58 2.38 -6.70
C LEU A 471 -23.34 1.64 -8.03
N HIS A 472 -22.63 0.51 -7.99
CA HIS A 472 -22.35 -0.31 -9.18
C HIS A 472 -23.62 -0.84 -9.85
N ILE A 473 -24.61 -1.29 -9.08
CA ILE A 473 -25.92 -1.70 -9.62
C ILE A 473 -26.60 -0.51 -10.30
N TYR A 474 -26.58 0.69 -9.69
CA TYR A 474 -27.15 1.86 -10.32
C TYR A 474 -26.45 2.23 -11.63
N GLN A 475 -25.12 2.14 -11.69
CA GLN A 475 -24.36 2.37 -12.93
C GLN A 475 -24.73 1.37 -14.04
N ALA A 476 -24.96 0.10 -13.68
CA ALA A 476 -25.45 -0.91 -14.60
C ALA A 476 -26.87 -0.60 -15.13
N ILE A 477 -27.77 -0.14 -14.26
CA ILE A 477 -29.12 0.34 -14.65
C ILE A 477 -29.02 1.48 -15.66
N VAL A 478 -28.20 2.50 -15.35
CA VAL A 478 -28.00 3.66 -16.23
C VAL A 478 -27.42 3.23 -17.57
N HIS A 479 -26.48 2.31 -17.58
CA HIS A 479 -25.94 1.76 -18.83
C HIS A 479 -27.04 1.13 -19.69
N LEU A 480 -27.87 0.25 -19.12
CA LEU A 480 -28.95 -0.41 -19.87
C LEU A 480 -30.03 0.56 -20.36
N GLN A 481 -30.34 1.60 -19.57
CA GLN A 481 -31.29 2.64 -19.97
C GLN A 481 -30.80 3.46 -21.16
N LEU A 482 -29.50 3.76 -21.21
CA LEU A 482 -28.91 4.66 -22.21
C LEU A 482 -28.44 3.92 -23.48
N PHE A 483 -27.74 2.80 -23.31
CA PHE A 483 -27.12 2.09 -24.43
C PHE A 483 -28.01 0.99 -25.00
N SER A 484 -28.82 0.32 -24.18
CA SER A 484 -29.77 -0.71 -24.65
C SER A 484 -31.18 -0.16 -24.90
N GLY A 485 -31.46 1.09 -24.50
CA GLY A 485 -32.79 1.70 -24.60
C GLY A 485 -33.84 1.09 -23.65
N ASN A 486 -33.44 0.21 -22.72
CA ASN A 486 -34.35 -0.48 -21.81
C ASN A 486 -34.73 0.43 -20.63
N LYS A 487 -35.76 1.25 -20.82
CA LYS A 487 -36.27 2.17 -19.79
C LYS A 487 -36.93 1.44 -18.60
N SER A 488 -37.43 0.24 -18.81
CA SER A 488 -38.13 -0.59 -17.81
C SER A 488 -37.20 -1.49 -16.99
N VAL A 489 -35.88 -1.41 -17.17
CA VAL A 489 -34.91 -2.25 -16.43
C VAL A 489 -35.03 -2.12 -14.91
N THR A 490 -35.55 -0.99 -14.41
CA THR A 490 -35.83 -0.77 -12.99
C THR A 490 -37.01 -1.60 -12.47
N ASP A 491 -37.88 -2.09 -13.34
CA ASP A 491 -39.03 -2.91 -12.97
C ASP A 491 -38.59 -4.33 -12.59
N CYS A 492 -37.40 -4.75 -13.04
CA CYS A 492 -36.77 -6.03 -12.73
C CYS A 492 -36.11 -6.07 -11.34
N ILE A 493 -36.22 -5.00 -10.54
CA ILE A 493 -35.68 -4.94 -9.18
C ILE A 493 -36.72 -4.43 -8.17
N PRO A 494 -36.67 -4.89 -6.91
CA PRO A 494 -37.54 -4.36 -5.86
C PRO A 494 -37.36 -2.85 -5.69
N SER A 495 -38.47 -2.11 -5.54
CA SER A 495 -38.45 -0.64 -5.42
C SER A 495 -37.59 -0.14 -4.25
N SER A 496 -37.47 -0.93 -3.18
CA SER A 496 -36.60 -0.63 -2.04
C SER A 496 -35.10 -0.69 -2.41
N LEU A 497 -34.70 -1.64 -3.25
CA LEU A 497 -33.34 -1.74 -3.77
C LEU A 497 -33.06 -0.61 -4.77
N ALA A 498 -33.99 -0.36 -5.70
CA ALA A 498 -33.88 0.75 -6.65
C ALA A 498 -33.66 2.09 -5.94
N ALA A 499 -34.45 2.38 -4.90
CA ALA A 499 -34.29 3.58 -4.08
C ALA A 499 -32.92 3.62 -3.37
N ALA A 500 -32.46 2.50 -2.81
CA ALA A 500 -31.17 2.44 -2.14
C ALA A 500 -29.98 2.61 -3.11
N CYS A 501 -30.10 2.11 -4.34
CA CYS A 501 -29.15 2.31 -5.44
C CYS A 501 -29.14 3.78 -5.90
N TRP A 502 -30.31 4.41 -6.00
CA TRP A 502 -30.43 5.83 -6.30
C TRP A 502 -29.79 6.72 -5.22
N GLU A 503 -29.99 6.42 -3.94
CA GLU A 503 -29.29 7.12 -2.86
C GLU A 503 -27.77 6.91 -2.94
N ALA A 504 -27.34 5.69 -3.32
CA ALA A 504 -25.94 5.37 -3.58
C ALA A 504 -25.33 6.23 -4.68
N TRP A 505 -26.09 6.46 -5.74
CA TRP A 505 -25.69 7.34 -6.82
C TRP A 505 -25.62 8.81 -6.37
N LYS A 506 -26.69 9.34 -5.76
CA LYS A 506 -26.79 10.76 -5.36
C LYS A 506 -25.64 11.21 -4.47
N LYS A 507 -25.29 10.43 -3.43
CA LYS A 507 -24.15 10.80 -2.56
C LYS A 507 -22.79 10.56 -3.21
N SER A 508 -22.69 9.81 -4.31
CA SER A 508 -21.46 9.75 -5.11
C SER A 508 -21.26 11.06 -5.91
N GLU A 509 -22.32 11.57 -6.53
CA GLU A 509 -22.29 12.84 -7.27
C GLU A 509 -22.08 14.04 -6.34
N GLY A 510 -22.64 14.00 -5.13
CA GLY A 510 -22.40 15.02 -4.09
C GLY A 510 -20.95 15.11 -3.59
N ARG A 511 -20.08 14.13 -3.90
CA ARG A 511 -18.65 14.15 -3.53
C ARG A 511 -17.76 14.80 -4.58
N ARG A 512 -18.27 15.15 -5.77
CA ARG A 512 -17.49 15.88 -6.78
C ARG A 512 -17.15 17.27 -6.25
N ARG A 513 -15.87 17.52 -5.95
CA ARG A 513 -15.41 18.83 -5.50
C ARG A 513 -15.31 19.77 -6.71
N PRO A 514 -15.80 21.01 -6.60
CA PRO A 514 -15.64 21.99 -7.66
C PRO A 514 -14.15 22.29 -7.88
N LEU A 515 -13.66 22.07 -9.10
CA LEU A 515 -12.30 22.40 -9.50
C LEU A 515 -12.19 23.92 -9.72
N GLN A 516 -11.13 24.55 -9.22
CA GLN A 516 -10.89 25.98 -9.49
C GLN A 516 -10.78 26.29 -10.99
N ALA A 517 -10.23 25.34 -11.77
CA ALA A 517 -10.20 25.40 -13.23
C ALA A 517 -11.62 25.45 -13.83
N MET A 518 -12.55 24.64 -13.31
CA MET A 518 -13.95 24.64 -13.73
C MET A 518 -14.62 25.97 -13.39
N SER A 519 -14.40 26.52 -12.20
CA SER A 519 -14.97 27.84 -11.84
C SER A 519 -14.48 28.96 -12.76
N ARG A 520 -13.22 28.92 -13.22
CA ARG A 520 -12.71 29.88 -14.21
C ARG A 520 -13.34 29.68 -15.59
N LEU A 521 -13.56 28.43 -15.99
CA LEU A 521 -14.24 28.09 -17.23
C LEU A 521 -15.68 28.61 -17.23
N ILE A 522 -16.43 28.35 -16.15
CA ILE A 522 -17.79 28.86 -15.96
C ILE A 522 -17.83 30.38 -16.09
N ARG A 523 -16.95 31.10 -15.38
CA ARG A 523 -16.87 32.57 -15.48
C ARG A 523 -16.53 33.06 -16.89
N ALA A 524 -15.67 32.35 -17.62
CA ALA A 524 -15.34 32.71 -18.99
C ALA A 524 -16.56 32.52 -19.92
N ALA A 525 -17.31 31.43 -19.74
CA ALA A 525 -18.55 31.16 -20.47
C ALA A 525 -19.61 32.24 -20.23
N GLU A 526 -19.84 32.61 -18.97
CA GLU A 526 -20.80 33.66 -18.59
C GLU A 526 -20.43 35.03 -19.19
N LYS A 527 -19.12 35.36 -19.23
CA LYS A 527 -18.65 36.62 -19.84
C LYS A 527 -18.86 36.67 -21.35
N THR A 528 -18.77 35.53 -22.03
CA THR A 528 -19.10 35.41 -23.46
C THR A 528 -20.60 35.40 -23.74
N GLY A 529 -21.45 35.59 -22.73
CA GLY A 529 -22.90 35.61 -22.87
C GLY A 529 -23.55 34.22 -22.93
N HIS A 530 -22.79 33.14 -22.70
CA HIS A 530 -23.36 31.80 -22.62
C HIS A 530 -24.02 31.58 -21.26
N LYS A 531 -25.20 30.97 -21.28
CA LYS A 531 -25.87 30.52 -20.07
C LYS A 531 -25.22 29.22 -19.60
N VAL A 532 -24.71 29.22 -18.37
CA VAL A 532 -24.19 28.01 -17.73
C VAL A 532 -25.25 27.46 -16.80
N THR A 533 -25.54 26.16 -16.93
CA THR A 533 -26.44 25.45 -16.03
C THR A 533 -25.76 24.21 -15.50
N GLU A 534 -26.19 23.75 -14.34
CA GLU A 534 -25.84 22.41 -13.87
C GLU A 534 -26.97 21.47 -14.26
N SER A 535 -26.65 20.46 -15.07
CA SER A 535 -27.59 19.38 -15.38
C SER A 535 -28.00 18.70 -14.09
N THR A 536 -29.17 19.08 -13.59
CA THR A 536 -29.88 18.33 -12.56
C THR A 536 -31.21 17.78 -13.09
N SER A 537 -31.58 18.09 -14.35
CA SER A 537 -32.97 17.88 -14.82
C SER A 537 -33.19 17.99 -16.34
N VAL A 538 -32.17 17.95 -17.21
CA VAL A 538 -32.39 18.26 -18.65
C VAL A 538 -33.26 17.20 -19.34
N THR A 539 -33.27 15.96 -18.86
CA THR A 539 -34.31 14.97 -19.16
C THR A 539 -34.63 14.20 -17.88
N LYS A 540 -35.89 13.77 -17.67
CA LYS A 540 -36.28 12.90 -16.54
C LYS A 540 -35.51 11.55 -16.50
N ALA A 541 -34.63 11.30 -17.46
CA ALA A 541 -33.80 10.11 -17.63
C ALA A 541 -32.30 10.32 -17.29
N MET A 542 -31.88 11.53 -16.88
CA MET A 542 -30.48 11.91 -16.71
C MET A 542 -30.08 12.07 -15.23
N PRO A 543 -29.31 11.14 -14.64
CA PRO A 543 -28.89 11.24 -13.24
C PRO A 543 -27.50 11.90 -13.04
N PHE A 544 -26.80 12.31 -14.10
CA PHE A 544 -25.44 12.86 -14.00
C PHE A 544 -25.44 14.37 -13.66
N LYS A 545 -24.58 14.74 -12.71
CA LYS A 545 -24.25 16.12 -12.37
C LYS A 545 -23.13 16.61 -13.28
N VAL A 546 -23.49 17.24 -14.40
CA VAL A 546 -22.56 17.82 -15.36
C VAL A 546 -22.80 19.31 -15.55
N THR A 547 -21.72 20.06 -15.80
CA THR A 547 -21.81 21.47 -16.17
C THR A 547 -22.18 21.57 -17.64
N CYS A 548 -23.27 22.27 -17.97
CA CYS A 548 -23.72 22.48 -19.33
C CYS A 548 -23.57 23.96 -19.71
N ILE A 549 -23.12 24.22 -20.93
CA ILE A 549 -23.07 25.53 -21.54
C ILE A 549 -24.08 25.55 -22.68
N GLU A 550 -24.98 26.52 -22.67
CA GLU A 550 -25.90 26.78 -23.77
C GLU A 550 -25.18 27.57 -24.88
N THR A 551 -25.09 26.96 -26.06
CA THR A 551 -24.51 27.59 -27.25
C THR A 551 -25.45 28.66 -27.80
N THR A 552 -24.97 29.50 -28.72
CA THR A 552 -25.72 30.65 -29.25
C THR A 552 -26.98 30.26 -30.04
N ASP A 553 -27.05 29.03 -30.53
CA ASP A 553 -28.19 28.41 -31.20
C ASP A 553 -29.16 27.69 -30.24
N GLY A 554 -28.90 27.74 -28.92
CA GLY A 554 -29.76 27.15 -27.89
C GLY A 554 -29.49 25.68 -27.59
N GLN A 555 -28.50 25.05 -28.22
CA GLN A 555 -28.10 23.67 -27.90
C GLN A 555 -27.38 23.64 -26.54
N GLN A 556 -27.63 22.60 -25.74
CA GLN A 556 -26.89 22.39 -24.50
C GLN A 556 -25.72 21.45 -24.73
N VAL A 557 -24.50 21.92 -24.42
CA VAL A 557 -23.26 21.14 -24.51
C VAL A 557 -22.75 20.87 -23.10
N ALA A 558 -22.58 19.60 -22.75
CA ALA A 558 -21.95 19.21 -21.49
C ALA A 558 -20.44 19.47 -21.56
N VAL A 559 -19.85 20.03 -20.53
CA VAL A 559 -18.42 20.35 -20.47
C VAL A 559 -17.77 19.58 -19.34
N GLU A 560 -16.81 18.73 -19.71
CA GLU A 560 -16.00 17.98 -18.75
C GLU A 560 -14.54 18.40 -18.83
N LEU A 561 -13.95 18.75 -17.68
CA LEU A 561 -12.53 19.01 -17.57
C LEU A 561 -11.77 17.71 -17.30
N ILE A 562 -11.03 17.25 -18.29
CA ILE A 562 -10.16 16.08 -18.22
C ILE A 562 -8.91 16.44 -17.40
N THR A 563 -8.86 15.93 -16.17
CA THR A 563 -7.73 16.05 -15.26
C THR A 563 -6.83 14.80 -15.34
N PRO A 564 -5.61 14.82 -14.80
CA PRO A 564 -4.76 13.63 -14.72
C PRO A 564 -5.41 12.43 -14.00
N ARG A 565 -6.46 12.63 -13.18
CA ARG A 565 -7.20 11.54 -12.53
C ARG A 565 -8.13 10.78 -13.47
N HIS A 566 -8.49 11.40 -14.60
CA HIS A 566 -9.38 10.82 -15.61
C HIS A 566 -8.62 9.97 -16.64
N CYS A 567 -7.29 10.08 -16.66
CA CYS A 567 -6.42 9.41 -17.63
C CYS A 567 -5.58 8.32 -16.95
N PHE A 568 -5.00 7.45 -17.75
CA PHE A 568 -3.95 6.56 -17.25
C PHE A 568 -2.70 7.37 -16.88
N ALA A 569 -2.06 7.01 -15.77
CA ALA A 569 -0.87 7.66 -15.25
C ALA A 569 0.33 7.58 -16.22
N ASN A 570 0.47 6.47 -16.95
CA ASN A 570 1.49 6.29 -17.99
C ASN A 570 1.08 6.82 -19.37
N ASP A 571 -0.19 7.11 -19.60
CA ASP A 571 -0.69 7.64 -20.86
C ASP A 571 -1.79 8.67 -20.59
N ARG A 572 -1.39 9.94 -20.54
CA ARG A 572 -2.31 11.06 -20.34
C ARG A 572 -3.25 11.26 -21.53
N GLY A 573 -2.93 10.69 -22.69
CA GLY A 573 -3.77 10.72 -23.88
C GLY A 573 -5.04 9.88 -23.71
N ARG A 574 -4.90 8.71 -23.06
CA ARG A 574 -5.92 7.69 -22.92
C ARG A 574 -6.71 7.83 -21.61
N LEU A 575 -8.04 7.84 -21.73
CA LEU A 575 -8.96 7.87 -20.58
C LEU A 575 -9.05 6.51 -19.92
N THR A 576 -9.29 6.50 -18.60
CA THR A 576 -9.60 5.27 -17.87
C THR A 576 -10.97 4.73 -18.28
N GLY A 577 -11.19 3.41 -18.13
CA GLY A 577 -12.48 2.78 -18.47
C GLY A 577 -13.69 3.50 -17.86
N PRO A 578 -13.71 3.81 -16.54
CA PRO A 578 -14.81 4.56 -15.92
C PRO A 578 -15.05 5.95 -16.50
N THR A 579 -13.97 6.68 -16.84
CA THR A 579 -14.09 8.00 -17.44
C THR A 579 -14.68 7.89 -18.85
N GLU A 580 -14.17 6.98 -19.67
CA GLU A 580 -14.69 6.79 -21.03
C GLU A 580 -16.17 6.37 -20.99
N TRP A 581 -16.52 5.42 -20.13
CA TRP A 581 -17.92 5.02 -19.91
C TRP A 581 -18.81 6.19 -19.50
N PHE A 582 -18.35 7.03 -18.55
CA PHE A 582 -19.11 8.20 -18.10
C PHE A 582 -19.35 9.20 -19.24
N LEU A 583 -18.32 9.54 -20.03
CA LEU A 583 -18.46 10.48 -21.13
C LEU A 583 -19.42 9.94 -22.20
N ARG A 584 -19.29 8.66 -22.57
CA ARG A 584 -20.22 8.01 -23.51
C ARG A 584 -21.65 7.98 -22.98
N ALA A 585 -21.84 7.81 -21.67
CA ALA A 585 -23.17 7.82 -21.07
C ALA A 585 -23.81 9.22 -21.13
N VAL A 586 -23.04 10.29 -20.95
CA VAL A 586 -23.54 11.66 -21.13
C VAL A 586 -23.93 11.91 -22.59
N GLU A 587 -23.11 11.46 -23.54
CA GLU A 587 -23.40 11.55 -24.98
C GLU A 587 -24.65 10.75 -25.35
N ALA A 588 -24.77 9.50 -24.90
CA ALA A 588 -25.93 8.63 -25.14
C ALA A 588 -27.24 9.18 -24.54
N ALA A 589 -27.14 10.03 -23.52
CA ALA A 589 -28.28 10.72 -22.96
C ALA A 589 -28.72 11.97 -23.76
N GLY A 590 -28.07 12.24 -24.91
CA GLY A 590 -28.41 13.32 -25.83
C GLY A 590 -27.72 14.65 -25.53
N LEU A 591 -26.66 14.67 -24.72
CA LEU A 591 -25.84 15.85 -24.50
C LEU A 591 -24.48 15.69 -25.19
N PRO A 592 -24.19 16.45 -26.26
CA PRO A 592 -22.84 16.52 -26.80
C PRO A 592 -21.84 16.93 -25.72
N VAL A 593 -20.68 16.27 -25.69
CA VAL A 593 -19.66 16.51 -24.65
C VAL A 593 -18.45 17.24 -25.21
N LEU A 594 -18.23 18.46 -24.72
CA LEU A 594 -16.97 19.17 -24.89
C LEU A 594 -15.94 18.68 -23.86
N ARG A 595 -14.98 17.88 -24.33
CA ARG A 595 -13.87 17.36 -23.53
C ARG A 595 -12.72 18.38 -23.54
N LEU A 596 -12.40 18.98 -22.40
CA LEU A 596 -11.30 19.96 -22.29
C LEU A 596 -10.23 19.47 -21.33
N ARG A 597 -8.95 19.46 -21.76
CA ARG A 597 -7.86 19.10 -20.86
C ARG A 597 -7.58 20.25 -19.90
N GLU A 598 -7.49 19.93 -18.60
CA GLU A 598 -7.22 20.92 -17.55
C GLU A 598 -5.86 21.63 -17.78
N GLU A 599 -4.85 20.89 -18.23
CA GLU A 599 -3.52 21.44 -18.53
C GLU A 599 -3.56 22.42 -19.71
N GLU A 600 -4.31 22.09 -20.77
CA GLU A 600 -4.51 22.97 -21.92
C GLU A 600 -5.21 24.26 -21.47
N TRP A 601 -6.32 24.12 -20.73
CA TRP A 601 -7.09 25.25 -20.21
C TRP A 601 -6.26 26.15 -19.28
N ASN A 602 -5.48 25.57 -18.38
CA ASN A 602 -4.64 26.31 -17.44
C ASN A 602 -3.52 27.10 -18.13
N ASN A 603 -3.05 26.64 -19.28
CA ASN A 603 -2.01 27.31 -20.08
C ASN A 603 -2.56 28.41 -20.98
N VAL A 604 -3.89 28.50 -21.18
CA VAL A 604 -4.48 29.62 -21.92
C VAL A 604 -4.32 30.90 -21.10
N PRO A 605 -3.77 31.99 -21.66
CA PRO A 605 -3.73 33.28 -20.97
C PRO A 605 -5.14 33.75 -20.62
N GLN A 606 -5.32 34.34 -19.44
CA GLN A 606 -6.65 34.76 -18.95
C GLN A 606 -7.40 35.67 -19.94
N LYS A 607 -6.68 36.58 -20.62
CA LYS A 607 -7.23 37.47 -21.66
C LYS A 607 -7.74 36.75 -22.91
N SER A 608 -7.41 35.47 -23.08
CA SER A 608 -7.75 34.65 -24.25
C SER A 608 -8.70 33.50 -23.89
N HIS A 609 -9.13 33.38 -22.63
CA HIS A 609 -10.06 32.35 -22.17
C HIS A 609 -11.38 32.36 -22.95
N GLU A 610 -11.93 33.54 -23.17
CA GLU A 610 -13.19 33.77 -23.89
C GLU A 610 -13.09 33.29 -25.36
N ALA A 611 -12.10 33.78 -26.10
CA ALA A 611 -11.88 33.39 -27.49
C ALA A 611 -11.56 31.89 -27.65
N TYR A 612 -10.80 31.32 -26.70
CA TYR A 612 -10.49 29.89 -26.69
C TYR A 612 -11.76 29.05 -26.49
N LEU A 613 -12.60 29.41 -25.53
CA LEU A 613 -13.84 28.68 -25.23
C LEU A 613 -14.83 28.76 -26.40
N ALA A 614 -15.03 29.95 -26.97
CA ALA A 614 -15.90 30.12 -28.14
C ALA A 614 -15.48 29.21 -29.31
N ARG A 615 -14.17 29.12 -29.60
CA ARG A 615 -13.64 28.24 -30.64
C ARG A 615 -13.89 26.75 -30.32
N LYS A 616 -13.73 26.34 -29.07
CA LYS A 616 -13.92 24.94 -28.65
C LYS A 616 -15.40 24.54 -28.67
N LEU A 617 -16.31 25.43 -28.25
CA LEU A 617 -17.75 25.20 -28.36
C LEU A 617 -18.18 25.08 -29.82
N ALA A 618 -17.71 25.96 -30.70
CA ALA A 618 -18.01 25.89 -32.13
C ALA A 618 -17.56 24.56 -32.78
N SER A 619 -16.45 23.97 -32.31
CA SER A 619 -15.96 22.68 -32.83
C SER A 619 -16.82 21.47 -32.45
N VAL A 620 -17.68 21.58 -31.42
CA VAL A 620 -18.58 20.49 -31.00
C VAL A 620 -19.92 20.58 -31.73
N VAL A 621 -20.36 21.79 -32.06
CA VAL A 621 -21.61 22.04 -32.82
C VAL A 621 -21.46 21.70 -34.31
N THR A 622 -20.24 21.76 -34.85
CA THR A 622 -19.96 21.52 -36.29
C THR A 622 -19.60 20.08 -36.64
N SER A 623 -19.63 19.16 -35.67
CA SER A 623 -19.30 17.74 -35.85
C SER A 623 -20.51 16.81 -36.05
N GLU A 624 -21.72 17.38 -36.18
CA GLU A 624 -22.90 16.71 -36.76
C GLU A 624 -22.97 16.99 -38.27
#